data_AF-A0A8T0R0R6-F1
#
_entry.id   AF-A0A8T0R0R6-F1
#
_cell.length_a   1.000
_cell.length_b   1.000
_cell.length_c   1.000
_cell.angle_alpha   90.00
_cell.angle_beta   90.00
_cell.angle_gamma   90.00
#
_symmetry.space_group_name_H-M   'P 1'
#
loop_
_entity.id
_entity.type
_entity.pdbx_description
1 polymer ?
#
loop_
_entity_poly.entity_id
_entity_poly.type
_entity_poly.pdbx_seq_one_letter_code
_entity_poly.pdbx_strand_id
1 'polypeptide(L)'
;MAMSLEEILCQAVEQLGYYSTESGPAYTREGLYQSSYEFRTMPDPTAEPMFTVYGKALPRTSEAKDSCLIRALIFIDDALGYKIGDLNYVQYLLLRNNIP
;
A
#
# COMPACT_ATOMS: atom_id res chain seq x y z
N MET A 1 10.68 8.54 -16.46
CA MET A 1 10.46 9.39 -15.27
C MET A 1 10.08 8.45 -14.14
N ALA A 2 10.61 8.66 -12.93
CA ALA A 2 10.26 7.82 -11.79
C ALA A 2 8.98 8.36 -11.15
N MET A 3 8.00 7.48 -10.91
CA MET A 3 6.71 7.85 -10.32
C MET A 3 6.77 7.87 -8.80
N SER A 4 5.92 8.65 -8.15
CA SER A 4 5.69 8.51 -6.71
C SER A 4 5.14 7.11 -6.38
N LEU A 5 5.29 6.67 -5.14
CA LEU A 5 4.81 5.36 -4.71
C LEU A 5 3.28 5.26 -4.83
N GLU A 6 2.58 6.37 -4.63
CA GLU A 6 1.13 6.50 -4.79
C GLU A 6 0.72 6.33 -6.26
N GLU A 7 1.41 6.99 -7.18
CA GLU A 7 1.16 6.84 -8.62
C GLU A 7 1.42 5.40 -9.09
N ILE A 8 2.47 4.76 -8.59
CA ILE A 8 2.77 3.35 -8.87
C ILE A 8 1.63 2.45 -8.37
N LEU A 9 1.12 2.71 -7.15
CA LEU A 9 -0.01 1.94 -6.60
C LEU A 9 -1.24 2.10 -7.48
N CYS A 10 -1.63 3.33 -7.81
CA CYS A 10 -2.79 3.61 -8.66
C CYS A 10 -2.70 2.88 -9.99
N GLN A 11 -1.55 2.96 -10.67
CA GLN A 11 -1.34 2.29 -11.95
C GLN A 11 -1.41 0.77 -11.81
N ALA A 12 -0.72 0.19 -10.82
CA ALA A 12 -0.70 -1.27 -10.65
C ALA A 12 -2.09 -1.83 -10.32
N VAL A 13 -2.84 -1.13 -9.47
CA VAL A 13 -4.23 -1.47 -9.10
C VAL A 13 -5.14 -1.44 -10.31
N GLU A 14 -5.04 -0.40 -11.14
CA GLU A 14 -5.82 -0.28 -12.38
C GLU A 14 -5.49 -1.40 -13.38
N GLN A 15 -4.20 -1.70 -13.57
CA GLN A 15 -3.75 -2.79 -14.47
C GLN A 15 -4.24 -4.17 -14.02
N LEU A 16 -4.40 -4.37 -12.70
CA LEU A 16 -4.94 -5.59 -12.12
C LEU A 16 -6.47 -5.64 -12.11
N GLY A 17 -7.15 -4.59 -12.57
CA GLY A 17 -8.61 -4.51 -12.61
C GLY A 17 -9.25 -4.28 -11.25
N TYR A 18 -8.52 -3.64 -10.32
CA TYR A 18 -9.03 -3.29 -9.00
C TYR A 18 -9.25 -1.78 -8.86
N TYR A 19 -9.96 -1.42 -7.79
CA TYR A 19 -10.05 -0.09 -7.22
C TYR A 19 -9.52 -0.16 -5.80
N SER A 20 -8.73 0.84 -5.39
CA SER A 20 -8.19 0.90 -4.03
C SER A 20 -8.59 2.19 -3.34
N THR A 21 -8.95 2.11 -2.07
CA THR A 21 -9.19 3.28 -1.21
C THR A 21 -8.33 3.19 0.04
N GLU A 22 -7.66 4.29 0.39
CA GLU A 22 -7.00 4.41 1.70
C GLU A 22 -8.07 4.57 2.79
N SER A 23 -7.92 3.83 3.88
CA SER A 23 -8.74 3.91 5.08
C SER A 23 -7.85 4.16 6.31
N GLY A 24 -8.23 5.12 7.14
CA GLY A 24 -7.50 5.52 8.34
C GLY A 24 -6.50 6.68 8.14
N PRO A 25 -5.52 6.85 9.06
CA PRO A 25 -5.17 5.91 10.11
C PRO A 25 -6.16 5.89 11.28
N ALA A 26 -6.55 4.69 11.71
CA ALA A 26 -7.30 4.49 12.94
C ALA A 26 -6.34 4.44 14.15
N TYR A 27 -6.80 4.96 15.30
CA TYR A 27 -6.06 4.85 16.56
C TYR A 27 -6.32 3.48 17.19
N THR A 28 -5.25 2.71 17.35
CA THR A 28 -5.29 1.36 17.91
C THR A 28 -5.40 1.40 19.43
N ARG A 29 -5.78 0.26 20.03
CA ARG A 29 -5.82 0.10 21.50
C ARG A 29 -4.45 0.27 22.18
N GLU A 30 -3.37 0.10 21.41
CA GLU A 30 -1.99 0.23 21.88
C GLU A 30 -1.48 1.68 21.82
N GLY A 31 -2.33 2.62 21.41
CA GLY A 31 -1.97 4.03 21.33
C GLY A 31 -1.17 4.40 20.08
N LEU A 32 -1.16 3.54 19.07
CA LEU A 32 -0.50 3.74 17.77
C LEU A 32 -1.53 3.98 16.65
N TYR A 33 -1.08 4.51 15.53
CA TYR A 33 -1.87 4.74 14.32
C TYR A 33 -1.66 3.63 13.30
N GLN A 34 -2.74 3.13 12.68
CA GLN A 34 -2.66 2.14 11.60
C GLN A 34 -3.57 2.51 10.43
N SER A 35 -3.00 2.57 9.23
CA SER A 35 -3.75 2.73 7.97
C SER A 35 -3.93 1.39 7.25
N SER A 36 -4.89 1.34 6.34
CA SER A 36 -5.09 0.22 5.42
C SER A 36 -5.49 0.67 4.02
N TYR A 37 -5.17 -0.15 3.02
CA TYR A 37 -5.76 -0.06 1.70
C TYR A 37 -6.78 -1.17 1.51
N GLU A 38 -7.97 -0.79 1.08
CA GLU A 38 -9.06 -1.71 0.76
C GLU A 38 -9.17 -1.84 -0.75
N PHE A 39 -9.17 -3.07 -1.26
CA PHE A 39 -9.16 -3.37 -2.69
C PHE A 39 -10.48 -4.00 -3.11
N ARG A 40 -11.08 -3.48 -4.18
CA ARG A 40 -12.41 -3.85 -4.68
C ARG A 40 -12.36 -4.11 -6.18
N THR A 41 -13.27 -4.94 -6.67
CA THR A 41 -13.49 -5.15 -8.11
C THR A 41 -14.48 -4.14 -8.70
N MET A 42 -15.19 -3.41 -7.84
CA MET A 42 -16.15 -2.38 -8.20
C MET A 42 -15.70 -1.02 -7.63
N PRO A 43 -15.99 0.09 -8.30
CA PRO A 43 -15.61 1.43 -7.85
C PRO A 43 -16.45 1.94 -6.66
N ASP A 44 -17.45 1.18 -6.21
CA ASP A 44 -18.30 1.56 -5.08
C ASP A 44 -17.53 1.42 -3.75
N PRO A 45 -17.24 2.53 -3.03
CA PRO A 45 -16.50 2.48 -1.77
C PRO A 45 -17.28 1.81 -0.63
N THR A 46 -18.60 1.64 -0.77
CA THR A 46 -19.43 0.96 0.22
C THR A 46 -19.52 -0.55 0.00
N ALA A 47 -19.08 -1.03 -1.18
CA ALA A 47 -18.99 -2.46 -1.44
C ALA A 47 -17.99 -3.12 -0.49
N GLU A 48 -18.23 -4.38 -0.16
CA GLU A 48 -17.30 -5.17 0.64
C GLU A 48 -15.95 -5.30 -0.10
N PRO A 49 -14.82 -4.99 0.54
CA PRO A 49 -13.52 -5.15 -0.07
C PRO A 49 -13.21 -6.63 -0.30
N MET A 50 -12.63 -6.95 -1.46
CA MET A 50 -12.18 -8.30 -1.77
C MET A 50 -11.02 -8.71 -0.85
N PHE A 51 -10.14 -7.75 -0.54
CA PHE A 51 -9.11 -7.89 0.47
C PHE A 51 -8.65 -6.53 0.98
N THR A 52 -7.99 -6.53 2.13
CA THR A 52 -7.46 -5.33 2.79
C THR A 52 -6.00 -5.55 3.15
N VAL A 53 -5.14 -4.58 2.83
CA VAL A 53 -3.73 -4.58 3.21
C VAL A 53 -3.52 -3.57 4.34
N TYR A 54 -3.09 -4.06 5.50
CA TYR A 54 -2.82 -3.24 6.67
C TYR A 54 -1.35 -2.77 6.74
N GLY A 55 -1.17 -1.49 7.06
CA GLY A 55 0.10 -0.90 7.46
C GLY A 55 0.61 -1.43 8.80
N LYS A 56 1.87 -1.11 9.15
CA LYS A 56 2.31 -1.23 10.55
C LYS A 56 1.56 -0.21 11.41
N ALA A 57 1.26 -0.58 12.65
CA ALA A 57 0.85 0.39 13.65
C ALA A 57 2.08 1.20 14.08
N LEU A 58 2.04 2.53 13.94
CA LEU A 58 3.18 3.43 14.17
C LEU A 58 2.76 4.68 14.96
N PRO A 59 3.68 5.34 15.69
CA PRO A 59 3.34 6.47 16.56
C PRO A 59 2.86 7.71 15.80
N ARG A 60 3.24 7.86 14.53
CA ARG A 60 2.83 8.99 13.69
C ARG A 60 1.88 8.55 12.59
N THR A 61 0.89 9.40 12.32
CA THR A 61 -0.08 9.18 11.24
C THR A 61 0.60 9.06 9.88
N SER A 62 1.56 9.93 9.57
CA SER A 62 2.32 9.88 8.30
C SER A 62 3.06 8.56 8.13
N GLU A 63 3.78 8.11 9.17
CA GLU A 63 4.54 6.87 9.12
C GLU A 63 3.62 5.64 8.93
N ALA A 64 2.44 5.65 9.56
CA ALA A 64 1.44 4.60 9.39
C ALA A 64 0.91 4.55 7.95
N LYS A 65 0.67 5.71 7.33
CA LYS A 65 0.27 5.82 5.92
C LYS A 65 1.37 5.32 4.97
N ASP A 66 2.60 5.81 5.15
CA ASP A 66 3.76 5.39 4.36
C ASP A 66 3.98 3.88 4.46
N SER A 67 3.89 3.34 5.68
CA SER A 67 4.01 1.89 5.89
C SER A 67 2.90 1.11 5.20
N CYS A 68 1.68 1.66 5.11
CA CYS A 68 0.57 1.02 4.45
C CYS A 68 0.76 0.98 2.92
N LEU A 69 1.13 2.13 2.33
CA LEU A 69 1.44 2.25 0.90
C LEU A 69 2.53 1.27 0.47
N ILE A 70 3.64 1.24 1.20
CA ILE A 70 4.75 0.32 0.93
C ILE A 70 4.28 -1.14 1.00
N ARG A 71 3.50 -1.51 2.01
CA ARG A 71 3.01 -2.89 2.15
C ARG A 71 2.05 -3.28 1.05
N ALA A 72 1.20 -2.35 0.58
CA ALA A 72 0.34 -2.56 -0.58
C ALA A 72 1.17 -2.86 -1.84
N LEU A 73 2.21 -2.06 -2.11
CA LEU A 73 3.10 -2.29 -3.25
C LEU A 73 3.84 -3.63 -3.17
N ILE A 74 4.35 -4.01 -1.99
CA ILE A 74 4.98 -5.33 -1.77
C ILE A 74 3.98 -6.47 -1.99
N PHE A 75 2.75 -6.33 -1.49
CA PHE A 75 1.72 -7.34 -1.69
C PHE A 75 1.39 -7.53 -3.18
N ILE A 76 1.32 -6.43 -3.94
CA ILE A 76 1.11 -6.45 -5.38
C ILE A 76 2.29 -7.13 -6.12
N ASP A 77 3.53 -6.77 -5.80
CA ASP A 77 4.74 -7.28 -6.46
C ASP A 77 5.02 -8.76 -6.17
N ASP A 78 4.82 -9.16 -4.91
CA ASP A 78 5.16 -10.49 -4.43
C ASP A 78 3.96 -11.44 -4.49
N ALA A 79 2.86 -11.10 -3.81
CA ALA A 79 1.73 -12.00 -3.63
C ALA A 79 0.78 -12.05 -4.84
N LEU A 80 0.53 -10.91 -5.50
CA LEU A 80 -0.28 -10.88 -6.74
C LEU A 80 0.57 -11.16 -7.99
N GLY A 81 1.89 -11.19 -7.87
CA GLY A 81 2.81 -11.49 -8.96
C GLY A 81 2.96 -10.39 -10.02
N TYR A 82 2.48 -9.17 -9.76
CA TYR A 82 2.58 -8.04 -10.67
C TYR A 82 3.93 -7.34 -10.52
N LYS A 83 4.88 -7.63 -11.40
CA LYS A 83 6.26 -7.14 -11.25
C LYS A 83 6.38 -5.62 -11.45
N ILE A 84 6.68 -4.91 -10.37
CA ILE A 84 6.82 -3.45 -10.38
C ILE A 84 8.27 -3.08 -10.71
N GLY A 85 8.48 -2.53 -11.90
CA GLY A 85 9.81 -2.13 -12.40
C GLY A 85 10.16 -0.64 -12.23
N ASP A 86 9.35 0.16 -11.52
CA ASP A 86 9.62 1.58 -11.35
C ASP A 86 10.86 1.83 -10.48
N LEU A 87 11.68 2.80 -10.89
CA LEU A 87 12.95 3.13 -10.25
C LEU A 87 12.81 3.46 -8.76
N ASN A 88 11.78 4.21 -8.36
CA ASN A 88 11.59 4.63 -6.97
C ASN A 88 11.22 3.43 -6.07
N TYR A 89 10.41 2.52 -6.58
CA TYR A 89 10.07 1.29 -5.87
C TYR A 89 11.28 0.35 -5.76
N VAL A 90 12.04 0.17 -6.85
CA VAL A 90 13.26 -0.65 -6.84
C VAL A 90 14.31 -0.07 -5.88
N GLN A 91 14.51 1.25 -5.88
CA GLN A 91 15.41 1.92 -4.92
C GLN A 91 14.95 1.70 -3.48
N TYR A 92 13.65 1.78 -3.20
CA TYR A 92 13.10 1.46 -1.89
C TYR A 92 13.43 0.02 -1.46
N LEU A 93 13.21 -0.97 -2.33
CA LEU A 93 13.53 -2.38 -2.04
C LEU A 93 15.01 -2.59 -1.74
N LEU A 94 15.90 -1.94 -2.51
CA LEU A 94 17.34 -2.01 -2.29
C LEU A 94 17.73 -1.42 -0.93
N LEU A 95 17.19 -0.24 -0.57
CA LEU A 95 17.45 0.36 0.74
C LEU A 95 16.96 -0.53 1.88
N ARG A 96 15.76 -1.12 1.76
CA ARG A 96 15.22 -2.06 2.74
C ARG A 96 16.14 -3.28 2.93
N ASN A 97 16.58 -3.91 1.83
CA ASN A 97 17.38 -5.13 1.88
C ASN A 97 18.83 -4.89 2.34
N ASN A 98 19.28 -3.64 2.34
CA ASN A 98 20.60 -3.23 2.80
C ASN A 98 20.63 -2.77 4.27
N ILE A 99 19.49 -2.80 4.98
CA ILE A 99 19.44 -2.57 6.43
C ILE A 99 19.58 -3.95 7.11
N PRO A 100 20.65 -4.20 7.89
CA PRO A 100 20.90 -5.50 8.54
C PRO A 100 19.84 -5.88 9.58
#